data_AF-A0A423VH87-F1
#
_entry.id   AF-A0A423VH87-F1
#
_cell.length_a   1.000
_cell.length_b   1.000
_cell.length_c   1.000
_cell.angle_alpha   90.00
_cell.angle_beta   90.00
_cell.angle_gamma   90.00
#
_symmetry.space_group_name_H-M   'P 1'
#
loop_
_entity.id
_entity.type
_entity.pdbx_description
1 polymer ?
#
loop_
_entity_poly.entity_id
_entity_poly.type
_entity_poly.pdbx_seq_one_letter_code
_entity_poly.pdbx_strand_id
1 'polypeptide(L)'
;MSPPTLTEIFTKEFQSFKSPPAKQVAPVPKVGEPAPKHDKVTCAPDKPTIVVFLRHCGCPFAEKTFRNLTAFSNKHHPQIRCIAVSHSGQAATDDWVEHVGGAWEAEVVVDEERDAYAAWGLGLSSYWHAVGPVSIYSAVQLGKSEGIWNRTTESGTRWQQSGAFAVDKKGLVRWACVARSASDIPDLDAALRALIEVPTEIEVPPPAGVAAPAQAEAPAQTEAPTQAEAPTQHEAPTQHEAPTQHEAPTQHEVSTQHEVPTHEEVPTHDEVPTHDEVPTHAEAPVGTAA
;
A
#
# COMPACT_ATOMS: atom_id res chain seq x y z
N MET A 1 -10.82 17.71 -22.72
CA MET A 1 -11.68 17.24 -21.60
C MET A 1 -11.90 18.40 -20.66
N SER A 2 -13.12 18.60 -20.17
CA SER A 2 -13.41 19.64 -19.17
C SER A 2 -12.83 19.20 -17.82
N PRO A 3 -12.27 20.12 -17.01
CA PRO A 3 -11.77 19.78 -15.69
C PRO A 3 -12.93 19.31 -14.79
N PRO A 4 -12.70 18.31 -13.91
CA PRO A 4 -13.73 17.81 -13.01
C PRO A 4 -14.20 18.91 -12.06
N THR A 5 -15.49 18.91 -11.74
CA THR A 5 -16.09 19.85 -10.79
C THR A 5 -15.62 19.54 -9.37
N LEU A 6 -15.64 20.55 -8.48
CA LEU A 6 -15.27 20.36 -7.06
C LEU A 6 -16.08 19.23 -6.41
N THR A 7 -17.37 19.12 -6.72
CA THR A 7 -18.25 18.06 -6.22
C THR A 7 -17.79 16.67 -6.69
N GLU A 8 -17.33 16.52 -7.93
CA GLU A 8 -16.78 15.26 -8.44
C GLU A 8 -15.43 14.92 -7.78
N ILE A 9 -14.57 15.91 -7.56
CA ILE A 9 -13.30 15.73 -6.82
C ILE A 9 -13.58 15.24 -5.40
N PHE A 10 -14.47 15.92 -4.67
CA PHE A 10 -14.85 15.54 -3.30
C PHE A 10 -15.51 14.16 -3.24
N THR A 11 -16.36 13.83 -4.22
CA THR A 11 -17.05 12.52 -4.26
C THR A 11 -16.07 11.38 -4.52
N LYS A 12 -15.12 11.56 -5.46
CA LYS A 12 -14.09 10.56 -5.78
C LYS A 12 -13.10 10.38 -4.62
N GLU A 13 -12.67 11.47 -4.01
CA GLU A 13 -11.83 11.45 -2.81
C GLU A 13 -12.53 10.69 -1.68
N PHE A 14 -13.81 10.98 -1.43
CA PHE A 14 -14.60 10.27 -0.43
C PHE A 14 -14.76 8.77 -0.76
N GLN A 15 -14.96 8.41 -2.04
CA GLN A 15 -15.06 7.02 -2.47
C GLN A 15 -13.75 6.25 -2.26
N SER A 16 -12.58 6.85 -2.50
CA SER A 16 -11.29 6.19 -2.25
C SER A 16 -11.00 5.94 -0.76
N PHE A 17 -11.66 6.69 0.13
CA PHE A 17 -11.69 6.45 1.59
C PHE A 17 -12.71 5.40 2.03
N LYS A 18 -13.68 4.99 1.19
CA LYS A 18 -14.57 3.87 1.51
C LYS A 18 -13.82 2.55 1.34
N SER A 19 -13.96 1.66 2.32
CA SER A 19 -13.44 0.30 2.21
C SER A 19 -14.20 -0.45 1.10
N PRO A 20 -13.52 -0.95 0.06
CA PRO A 20 -14.20 -1.77 -0.94
C PRO A 20 -14.61 -3.11 -0.31
N PRO A 21 -15.50 -3.88 -0.98
CA PRO A 21 -15.86 -5.22 -0.51
C PRO A 21 -14.62 -6.07 -0.23
N ALA A 22 -14.59 -6.69 0.95
CA ALA A 22 -13.52 -7.63 1.29
C ALA A 22 -13.58 -8.83 0.34
N LYS A 23 -12.43 -9.20 -0.23
CA LYS A 23 -12.28 -10.43 -1.02
C LYS A 23 -11.70 -11.53 -0.14
N GLN A 24 -11.96 -12.78 -0.48
CA GLN A 24 -11.23 -13.90 0.12
C GLN A 24 -9.78 -13.84 -0.37
N VAL A 25 -8.85 -13.66 0.56
CA VAL A 25 -7.43 -13.50 0.27
C VAL A 25 -6.73 -14.84 0.47
N ALA A 26 -5.98 -15.29 -0.54
CA ALA A 26 -5.16 -16.49 -0.45
C ALA A 26 -3.97 -16.28 0.51
N PRO A 27 -3.29 -17.34 0.96
CA PRO A 27 -2.00 -17.18 1.64
C PRO A 27 -0.98 -16.49 0.73
N VAL A 28 -0.13 -15.64 1.30
CA VAL A 28 1.02 -15.06 0.58
C VAL A 28 1.94 -16.21 0.14
N PRO A 29 2.32 -16.29 -1.14
CA PRO A 29 3.16 -17.38 -1.64
C PRO A 29 4.55 -17.32 -1.01
N LYS A 30 5.02 -18.46 -0.50
CA LYS A 30 6.33 -18.57 0.17
C LYS A 30 7.44 -18.82 -0.84
N VAL A 31 8.67 -18.52 -0.43
CA VAL A 31 9.85 -18.86 -1.21
C VAL A 31 9.90 -20.38 -1.46
N GLY A 32 10.06 -20.76 -2.72
CA GLY A 32 10.03 -22.14 -3.20
C GLY A 32 8.66 -22.62 -3.69
N GLU A 33 7.57 -21.91 -3.38
CA GLU A 33 6.23 -22.24 -3.88
C GLU A 33 6.01 -21.70 -5.30
N PRO A 34 5.13 -22.32 -6.10
CA PRO A 34 4.73 -21.77 -7.39
C PRO A 34 4.06 -20.40 -7.25
N ALA A 35 4.36 -19.49 -8.17
CA ALA A 35 3.65 -18.22 -8.28
C ALA A 35 2.15 -18.46 -8.55
N PRO A 36 1.24 -17.72 -7.88
CA PRO A 36 -0.19 -17.82 -8.13
C PRO A 36 -0.53 -17.60 -9.60
N LYS A 37 -1.42 -18.44 -10.14
CA LYS A 37 -1.92 -18.32 -11.51
C LYS A 37 -3.05 -17.31 -11.54
N HIS A 38 -2.98 -16.35 -12.45
CA HIS A 38 -4.05 -15.39 -12.72
C HIS A 38 -4.00 -14.93 -14.18
N ASP A 39 -5.16 -14.69 -14.79
CA ASP A 39 -5.27 -14.42 -16.23
C ASP A 39 -4.52 -13.15 -16.66
N LYS A 40 -4.50 -12.14 -15.78
CA LYS A 40 -3.84 -10.85 -16.03
C LYS A 40 -2.37 -10.81 -15.63
N VAL A 41 -1.98 -11.57 -14.61
CA VAL A 41 -0.63 -11.54 -14.02
C VAL A 41 -0.03 -12.93 -14.19
N THR A 42 0.69 -13.11 -15.30
CA THR A 42 1.36 -14.36 -15.64
C THR A 42 2.86 -14.16 -15.57
N CYS A 43 3.59 -15.10 -14.97
CA CYS A 43 5.05 -15.11 -15.02
C CYS A 43 5.49 -16.01 -16.17
N ALA A 44 6.32 -15.50 -17.07
CA ALA A 44 6.72 -16.23 -18.26
C ALA A 44 7.74 -17.32 -17.91
N PRO A 45 7.62 -18.54 -18.44
CA PRO A 45 8.49 -19.67 -18.06
C PRO A 45 9.92 -19.57 -18.62
N ASP A 46 10.21 -18.55 -19.41
CA ASP A 46 11.51 -18.33 -20.04
C ASP A 46 12.30 -17.17 -19.40
N LYS A 47 11.66 -16.35 -18.57
CA LYS A 47 12.29 -15.15 -18.00
C LYS A 47 11.96 -14.95 -16.51
N PRO A 48 12.96 -14.71 -15.64
CA PRO A 48 12.67 -14.30 -14.28
C PRO A 48 11.86 -13.01 -14.29
N THR A 49 10.87 -12.94 -13.41
CA THR A 49 9.86 -11.87 -13.39
C THR A 49 9.81 -11.23 -12.01
N ILE A 50 9.90 -9.90 -11.96
CA ILE A 50 9.56 -9.10 -10.78
C ILE A 50 8.13 -8.58 -10.97
N VAL A 51 7.25 -8.91 -10.03
CA VAL A 51 5.86 -8.44 -10.00
C VAL A 51 5.70 -7.50 -8.82
N VAL A 52 5.24 -6.28 -9.07
CA VAL A 52 4.99 -5.25 -8.05
C VAL A 52 3.53 -4.86 -8.06
N PHE A 53 2.83 -5.15 -6.98
CA PHE A 53 1.47 -4.72 -6.71
C PHE A 53 1.51 -3.35 -6.03
N LEU A 54 1.06 -2.33 -6.77
CA LEU A 54 1.03 -0.96 -6.28
C LEU A 54 -0.08 -0.77 -5.25
N ARG A 55 -0.01 0.35 -4.50
CA ARG A 55 -1.19 0.88 -3.81
C ARG A 55 -2.11 1.52 -4.87
N HIS A 56 -2.72 2.67 -4.58
CA HIS A 56 -3.57 3.37 -5.55
C HIS A 56 -2.77 4.39 -6.35
N CYS A 57 -3.24 4.67 -7.57
CA CYS A 57 -2.78 5.82 -8.35
C CYS A 57 -3.02 7.11 -7.57
N GLY A 58 -1.97 7.94 -7.47
CA GLY A 58 -1.96 9.19 -6.69
C GLY A 58 -1.29 9.10 -5.31
N CYS A 59 -1.05 7.88 -4.80
CA CYS A 59 -0.23 7.69 -3.61
C CYS A 59 1.25 8.04 -3.90
N PRO A 60 1.90 8.88 -3.09
CA PRO A 60 3.31 9.26 -3.32
C PRO A 60 4.25 8.05 -3.21
N PHE A 61 3.93 7.09 -2.34
CA PHE A 61 4.70 5.85 -2.20
C PHE A 61 4.50 4.88 -3.37
N ALA A 62 3.31 4.88 -3.99
CA ALA A 62 3.09 4.12 -5.22
C ALA A 62 3.90 4.72 -6.37
N GLU A 63 3.95 6.05 -6.47
CA GLU A 63 4.77 6.73 -7.47
C GLU A 63 6.26 6.44 -7.27
N LYS A 64 6.77 6.53 -6.04
CA LYS A 64 8.14 6.15 -5.73
C LYS A 64 8.44 4.69 -6.10
N THR A 65 7.55 3.78 -5.73
CA THR A 65 7.70 2.35 -6.05
C THR A 65 7.71 2.11 -7.56
N PHE A 66 6.82 2.76 -8.30
CA PHE A 66 6.75 2.64 -9.75
C PHE A 66 7.97 3.26 -10.45
N ARG A 67 8.45 4.41 -10.00
CA ARG A 67 9.72 5.00 -10.48
C ARG A 67 10.92 4.08 -10.22
N ASN A 68 10.98 3.45 -9.06
CA ASN A 68 12.04 2.48 -8.76
C ASN A 68 11.96 1.25 -9.69
N LEU A 69 10.76 0.72 -9.93
CA LEU A 69 10.56 -0.42 -10.83
C LEU A 69 10.90 -0.09 -12.29
N THR A 70 10.52 1.08 -12.77
CA THR A 70 10.80 1.53 -14.15
C THR A 70 12.29 1.80 -14.36
N ALA A 71 12.98 2.40 -13.39
CA ALA A 71 14.44 2.51 -13.42
C ALA A 71 15.12 1.13 -13.40
N PHE A 72 14.62 0.22 -12.57
CA PHE A 72 15.11 -1.16 -12.50
C PHE A 72 14.88 -1.91 -13.82
N SER A 73 13.70 -1.79 -14.44
CA SER A 73 13.38 -2.49 -15.68
C SER A 73 14.30 -2.07 -16.82
N ASN A 74 14.57 -0.77 -16.99
CA ASN A 74 15.53 -0.29 -17.98
C ASN A 74 16.93 -0.85 -17.78
N LYS A 75 17.39 -0.95 -16.52
CA LYS A 75 18.73 -1.44 -16.20
C LYS A 75 18.89 -2.94 -16.46
N HIS A 76 17.82 -3.71 -16.31
CA HIS A 76 17.84 -5.18 -16.35
C HIS A 76 17.06 -5.78 -17.53
N HIS A 77 16.64 -4.95 -18.48
CA HIS A 77 16.06 -5.40 -19.73
C HIS A 77 17.17 -5.85 -20.70
N PRO A 78 17.00 -6.98 -21.43
CA PRO A 78 15.83 -7.86 -21.49
C PRO A 78 15.87 -9.05 -20.53
N GLN A 79 16.83 -9.11 -19.60
CA GLN A 79 17.08 -10.29 -18.75
C GLN A 79 15.97 -10.53 -17.72
N ILE A 80 15.34 -9.48 -17.21
CA ILE A 80 14.30 -9.56 -16.18
C ILE A 80 13.03 -8.88 -16.67
N ARG A 81 11.91 -9.60 -16.60
CA ARG A 81 10.59 -9.03 -16.85
C ARG A 81 10.13 -8.26 -15.61
N CYS A 82 9.58 -7.08 -15.80
CA CYS A 82 9.03 -6.27 -14.70
C CYS A 82 7.55 -6.00 -14.97
N ILE A 83 6.69 -6.28 -13.99
CA ILE A 83 5.25 -6.06 -14.07
C ILE A 83 4.83 -5.18 -12.90
N ALA A 84 4.22 -4.03 -13.18
CA ALA A 84 3.48 -3.23 -12.22
C ALA A 84 1.98 -3.59 -12.30
N VAL A 85 1.37 -3.91 -11.19
CA VAL A 85 -0.06 -4.19 -11.09
C VAL A 85 -0.73 -3.02 -10.36
N SER A 86 -1.76 -2.45 -10.96
CA SER A 86 -2.57 -1.35 -10.41
C SER A 86 -4.00 -1.83 -10.19
N HIS A 87 -4.60 -1.51 -9.04
CA HIS A 87 -6.05 -1.69 -8.82
C HIS A 87 -6.88 -0.42 -9.06
N SER A 88 -6.25 0.67 -9.49
CA SER A 88 -7.00 1.80 -10.03
C SER A 88 -7.58 1.41 -11.40
N GLY A 89 -8.71 1.99 -11.79
CA GLY A 89 -9.33 1.72 -13.09
C GLY A 89 -8.41 2.08 -14.26
N GLN A 90 -8.70 1.55 -15.45
CA GLN A 90 -7.82 1.65 -16.62
C GLN A 90 -7.46 3.10 -16.95
N ALA A 91 -8.47 3.95 -17.16
CA ALA A 91 -8.26 5.37 -17.50
C ALA A 91 -7.42 6.12 -16.45
N ALA A 92 -7.72 5.91 -15.16
CA ALA A 92 -6.96 6.55 -14.08
C ALA A 92 -5.52 6.04 -13.98
N THR A 93 -5.28 4.76 -14.32
CA THR A 93 -3.93 4.20 -14.36
C THR A 93 -3.15 4.78 -15.54
N ASP A 94 -3.76 4.86 -16.72
CA ASP A 94 -3.14 5.43 -17.92
C ASP A 94 -2.76 6.91 -17.68
N ASP A 95 -3.71 7.72 -17.19
CA ASP A 95 -3.47 9.13 -16.86
C ASP A 95 -2.36 9.28 -15.81
N TRP A 96 -2.35 8.43 -14.77
CA TRP A 96 -1.34 8.48 -13.73
C TRP A 96 0.05 8.11 -14.25
N VAL A 97 0.15 7.07 -15.08
CA VAL A 97 1.41 6.63 -15.69
C VAL A 97 1.99 7.71 -16.60
N GLU A 98 1.16 8.36 -17.42
CA GLU A 98 1.57 9.50 -18.25
C GLU A 98 2.12 10.65 -17.40
N HIS A 99 1.45 10.97 -16.28
CA HIS A 99 1.89 12.01 -15.37
C HIS A 99 3.17 11.65 -14.60
N VAL A 100 3.40 10.38 -14.25
CA VAL A 100 4.67 9.97 -13.65
C VAL A 100 5.80 10.17 -14.67
N GLY A 101 5.54 9.80 -15.93
CA GLY A 101 6.44 10.03 -17.04
C GLY A 101 7.74 9.21 -16.98
N GLY A 102 8.50 9.24 -18.07
CA GLY A 102 9.73 8.46 -18.24
C GLY A 102 9.64 7.43 -19.37
N ALA A 103 10.75 6.78 -19.66
CA ALA A 103 10.79 5.60 -20.52
C ALA A 103 11.02 4.37 -19.66
N TRP A 104 10.38 3.24 -19.98
CA TRP A 104 10.53 2.00 -19.23
C TRP A 104 10.20 0.77 -20.06
N GLU A 105 10.71 -0.37 -19.60
CA GLU A 105 10.40 -1.71 -20.15
C GLU A 105 9.45 -2.49 -19.22
N ALA A 106 8.92 -1.84 -18.19
CA ALA A 106 7.96 -2.45 -17.27
C ALA A 106 6.55 -2.50 -17.88
N GLU A 107 5.90 -3.66 -17.76
CA GLU A 107 4.49 -3.82 -18.14
C GLU A 107 3.59 -3.25 -17.04
N VAL A 108 2.52 -2.55 -17.42
CA VAL A 108 1.51 -2.06 -16.48
C VAL A 108 0.22 -2.86 -16.70
N VAL A 109 -0.24 -3.54 -15.66
CA VAL A 109 -1.42 -4.40 -15.67
C VAL A 109 -2.48 -3.82 -14.73
N VAL A 110 -3.71 -3.68 -15.23
CA VAL A 110 -4.84 -3.18 -14.45
C VAL A 110 -5.70 -4.33 -13.92
N ASP A 111 -5.71 -4.44 -12.60
CA ASP A 111 -6.50 -5.36 -11.80
C ASP A 111 -7.45 -4.61 -10.87
N GLU A 112 -8.37 -3.83 -11.45
CA GLU A 112 -9.35 -3.02 -10.73
C GLU A 112 -10.18 -3.82 -9.71
N GLU A 113 -10.51 -5.06 -10.06
CA GLU A 113 -11.25 -5.96 -9.19
C GLU A 113 -10.41 -6.50 -8.03
N ARG A 114 -9.08 -6.42 -8.08
CA ARG A 114 -8.15 -6.93 -7.03
C ARG A 114 -8.13 -8.45 -6.92
N ASP A 115 -8.48 -9.17 -7.99
CA ASP A 115 -8.44 -10.63 -8.01
C ASP A 115 -7.01 -11.17 -8.01
N ALA A 116 -6.11 -10.52 -8.76
CA ALA A 116 -4.69 -10.84 -8.72
C ALA A 116 -4.10 -10.49 -7.35
N TYR A 117 -4.47 -9.34 -6.77
CA TYR A 117 -4.04 -8.99 -5.40
C TYR A 117 -4.46 -10.07 -4.39
N ALA A 118 -5.72 -10.49 -4.42
CA ALA A 118 -6.23 -11.51 -3.52
C ALA A 118 -5.54 -12.87 -3.72
N ALA A 119 -5.28 -13.27 -4.97
CA ALA A 119 -4.57 -14.51 -5.31
C ALA A 119 -3.12 -14.52 -4.82
N TRP A 120 -2.48 -13.35 -4.73
CA TRP A 120 -1.12 -13.17 -4.23
C TRP A 120 -1.04 -12.87 -2.72
N GLY A 121 -2.16 -13.00 -2.02
CA GLY A 121 -2.24 -12.80 -0.57
C GLY A 121 -2.23 -11.35 -0.11
N LEU A 122 -2.53 -10.41 -1.02
CA LEU A 122 -2.59 -8.98 -0.74
C LEU A 122 -4.03 -8.53 -0.49
N GLY A 123 -4.40 -8.45 0.78
CA GLY A 123 -5.71 -8.00 1.24
C GLY A 123 -5.83 -6.50 1.42
N LEU A 124 -6.86 -6.11 2.19
CA LEU A 124 -7.00 -4.74 2.67
C LEU A 124 -6.18 -4.55 3.94
N SER A 125 -5.41 -3.46 3.98
CA SER A 125 -4.67 -2.98 5.15
C SER A 125 -5.63 -2.32 6.16
N SER A 126 -5.27 -2.35 7.44
CA SER A 126 -6.08 -1.74 8.51
C SER A 126 -5.91 -0.21 8.57
N TYR A 127 -6.92 0.47 9.12
CA TYR A 127 -7.08 1.94 9.10
C TYR A 127 -5.84 2.74 9.55
N TRP A 128 -5.08 2.22 10.53
CA TRP A 128 -3.91 2.87 11.11
C TRP A 128 -2.68 2.92 10.19
N HIS A 129 -2.61 2.08 9.16
CA HIS A 129 -1.46 2.03 8.24
C HIS A 129 -1.44 3.17 7.20
N ALA A 130 -2.60 3.80 6.94
CA ALA A 130 -2.75 4.80 5.87
C ALA A 130 -2.64 6.26 6.34
N VAL A 131 -2.98 6.56 7.60
CA VAL A 131 -3.16 7.94 8.12
C VAL A 131 -2.35 8.24 9.39
N GLY A 132 -1.37 7.39 9.74
CA GLY A 132 -0.49 7.62 10.87
C GLY A 132 0.46 8.83 10.68
N PRO A 133 0.89 9.51 11.76
CA PRO A 133 1.77 10.68 11.70
C PRO A 133 3.11 10.39 10.99
N VAL A 134 3.61 9.16 11.06
CA VAL A 134 4.82 8.71 10.35
C VAL A 134 4.61 8.73 8.83
N SER A 135 3.47 8.24 8.33
CA SER A 135 3.16 8.23 6.89
C SER A 135 3.05 9.64 6.32
N ILE A 136 2.47 10.57 7.09
CA ILE A 136 2.39 12.00 6.71
C ILE A 136 3.79 12.60 6.64
N TYR A 137 4.63 12.38 7.65
CA TYR A 137 6.01 12.86 7.64
C TYR A 137 6.81 12.31 6.46
N SER A 138 6.71 11.00 6.20
CA SER A 138 7.38 10.36 5.06
C SER A 138 6.91 10.91 3.71
N ALA A 139 5.61 11.21 3.56
CA ALA A 139 5.08 11.85 2.35
C ALA A 139 5.62 13.28 2.18
N VAL A 140 5.69 14.07 3.26
CA VAL A 140 6.30 15.41 3.23
C VAL A 140 7.79 15.34 2.87
N GLN A 141 8.52 14.36 3.42
CA GLN A 141 9.93 14.20 3.10
C GLN A 141 10.14 13.80 1.64
N LEU A 142 9.36 12.87 1.11
CA LEU A 142 9.44 12.47 -0.29
C LEU A 142 9.11 13.64 -1.23
N GLY A 143 8.15 14.48 -0.87
CA GLY A 143 7.85 15.72 -1.58
C GLY A 143 9.03 16.69 -1.61
N LYS A 144 9.75 16.84 -0.49
CA LYS A 144 10.92 17.72 -0.38
C LYS A 144 12.16 17.16 -1.09
N SER A 145 12.40 15.85 -1.02
CA SER A 145 13.62 15.24 -1.55
C SER A 145 13.51 14.83 -3.02
N GLU A 146 12.33 14.41 -3.47
CA GLU A 146 12.12 13.82 -4.79
C GLU A 146 11.04 14.52 -5.62
N GLY A 147 10.40 15.57 -5.07
CA GLY A 147 9.32 16.29 -5.74
C GLY A 147 8.03 15.49 -5.87
N ILE A 148 7.89 14.38 -5.13
CA ILE A 148 6.72 13.50 -5.21
C ILE A 148 5.72 13.88 -4.12
N TRP A 149 4.63 14.52 -4.53
CA TRP A 149 3.54 14.94 -3.66
C TRP A 149 2.32 14.05 -3.85
N ASN A 150 1.48 13.95 -2.81
CA ASN A 150 0.22 13.22 -2.89
C ASN A 150 -0.70 13.86 -3.94
N ARG A 151 -1.35 13.03 -4.75
CA ARG A 151 -2.27 13.49 -5.81
C ARG A 151 -3.69 13.01 -5.53
N THR A 152 -4.64 13.65 -6.18
CA THR A 152 -6.04 13.23 -6.13
C THR A 152 -6.17 11.79 -6.59
N THR A 153 -6.85 10.98 -5.78
CA THR A 153 -7.11 9.58 -6.10
C THR A 153 -8.36 9.51 -6.96
N GLU A 154 -8.17 9.34 -8.27
CA GLU A 154 -9.30 9.32 -9.21
C GLU A 154 -10.08 8.00 -9.18
N SER A 155 -9.42 6.90 -8.86
CA SER A 155 -10.02 5.57 -8.66
C SER A 155 -9.12 4.65 -7.85
N GLY A 156 -9.67 3.49 -7.45
CA GLY A 156 -9.01 2.57 -6.53
C GLY A 156 -9.20 2.97 -5.06
N THR A 157 -8.65 2.15 -4.16
CA THR A 157 -8.79 2.35 -2.72
C THR A 157 -7.46 2.65 -2.00
N ARG A 158 -7.52 3.46 -0.94
CA ARG A 158 -6.39 3.72 -0.03
C ARG A 158 -6.01 2.53 0.84
N TRP A 159 -6.92 1.58 0.96
CA TRP A 159 -6.82 0.44 1.86
C TRP A 159 -6.12 -0.76 1.24
N GLN A 160 -5.97 -0.83 -0.09
CA GLN A 160 -5.33 -1.97 -0.72
C GLN A 160 -3.86 -2.07 -0.32
N GLN A 161 -3.46 -3.25 0.15
CA GLN A 161 -2.08 -3.54 0.51
C GLN A 161 -1.22 -3.75 -0.73
N SER A 162 -0.04 -3.13 -0.75
CA SER A 162 0.98 -3.34 -1.78
C SER A 162 1.90 -4.50 -1.44
N GLY A 163 2.60 -5.00 -2.45
CA GLY A 163 3.60 -6.04 -2.29
C GLY A 163 4.45 -6.19 -3.54
N ALA A 164 5.59 -6.86 -3.42
CA ALA A 164 6.47 -7.16 -4.53
C ALA A 164 6.99 -8.59 -4.40
N PHE A 165 7.17 -9.25 -5.53
CA PHE A 165 7.57 -10.65 -5.62
C PHE A 165 8.59 -10.84 -6.73
N ALA A 166 9.53 -11.76 -6.51
CA ALA A 166 10.46 -12.20 -7.53
C ALA A 166 10.19 -13.68 -7.84
N VAL A 167 9.99 -13.98 -9.11
CA VAL A 167 9.65 -15.31 -9.61
C VAL A 167 10.74 -15.75 -10.59
N ASP A 168 11.29 -16.94 -10.39
CA ASP A 168 12.29 -17.47 -11.31
C ASP A 168 11.67 -17.99 -12.62
N LYS A 169 12.52 -18.37 -13.57
CA LYS A 169 12.09 -18.95 -14.85
C LYS A 169 11.26 -20.24 -14.71
N LYS A 170 11.31 -20.94 -13.57
CA LYS A 170 10.49 -22.14 -13.33
C LYS A 170 9.10 -21.78 -12.78
N GLY A 171 8.81 -20.49 -12.61
CA GLY A 171 7.58 -20.02 -12.01
C GLY A 171 7.57 -20.17 -10.48
N LEU A 172 8.73 -20.34 -9.84
CA LEU A 172 8.82 -20.44 -8.38
C LEU A 172 9.13 -19.09 -7.76
N VAL A 173 8.46 -18.76 -6.66
CA VAL A 173 8.74 -17.55 -5.88
C VAL A 173 10.11 -17.70 -5.24
N ARG A 174 10.98 -16.70 -5.46
CA ARG A 174 12.31 -16.59 -4.85
C ARG A 174 12.38 -15.54 -3.77
N TRP A 175 11.51 -14.54 -3.85
CA TRP A 175 11.43 -13.46 -2.88
C TRP A 175 10.01 -12.92 -2.84
N ALA A 176 9.58 -12.53 -1.64
CA ALA A 176 8.28 -11.95 -1.38
C ALA A 176 8.43 -10.84 -0.34
N CYS A 177 7.86 -9.67 -0.63
CA CYS A 177 7.79 -8.55 0.27
C CYS A 177 6.35 -8.03 0.28
N VAL A 178 5.71 -8.13 1.43
CA VAL A 178 4.38 -7.59 1.65
C VAL A 178 4.52 -6.32 2.48
N ALA A 179 3.99 -5.21 1.98
CA ALA A 179 4.10 -3.93 2.66
C ALA A 179 3.35 -3.98 4.00
N ARG A 180 4.05 -3.67 5.10
CA ARG A 180 3.45 -3.52 6.42
C ARG A 180 2.83 -2.15 6.55
N SER A 181 3.46 -1.11 6.01
CA SER A 181 2.96 0.27 6.04
C SER A 181 2.73 0.85 4.64
N ALA A 182 2.04 2.00 4.55
CA ALA A 182 1.89 2.71 3.29
C ALA A 182 3.22 3.21 2.71
N SER A 183 4.23 3.47 3.55
CA SER A 183 5.54 3.97 3.17
C SER A 183 6.57 2.88 2.84
N ASP A 184 6.21 1.61 2.95
CA ASP A 184 7.16 0.52 2.69
C ASP A 184 7.42 0.41 1.17
N ILE A 185 8.64 0.77 0.76
CA ILE A 185 9.11 0.64 -0.63
C ILE A 185 9.89 -0.67 -0.75
N PRO A 186 9.59 -1.53 -1.74
CA PRO A 186 10.29 -2.80 -1.92
C PRO A 186 11.75 -2.59 -2.35
N ASP A 187 12.66 -3.40 -1.78
CA ASP A 187 14.07 -3.49 -2.18
C ASP A 187 14.21 -4.43 -3.41
N LEU A 188 14.25 -3.83 -4.60
CA LEU A 188 14.35 -4.58 -5.86
C LEU A 188 15.75 -5.20 -6.09
N ASP A 189 16.79 -4.69 -5.43
CA ASP A 189 18.13 -5.29 -5.50
C ASP A 189 18.20 -6.55 -4.62
N ALA A 190 17.48 -6.59 -3.50
CA ALA A 190 17.26 -7.84 -2.75
C ALA A 190 16.47 -8.87 -3.57
N ALA A 191 15.42 -8.45 -4.27
CA ALA A 191 14.65 -9.30 -5.18
C ALA A 191 15.55 -9.88 -6.29
N LEU A 192 16.41 -9.05 -6.88
CA LEU A 192 17.40 -9.47 -7.89
C LEU A 192 18.37 -10.51 -7.35
N ARG A 193 18.94 -10.28 -6.16
CA ARG A 193 19.87 -11.24 -5.53
C ARG A 193 19.20 -12.60 -5.34
N ALA A 194 17.98 -12.63 -4.85
CA ALA A 194 17.23 -13.87 -4.66
C ALA A 194 16.92 -14.61 -5.97
N LEU A 195 16.85 -13.92 -7.11
CA LEU A 195 16.70 -14.56 -8.43
C LEU A 195 18.01 -15.20 -8.93
N ILE A 196 19.16 -14.67 -8.52
CA ILE A 196 20.50 -15.12 -8.95
C ILE A 196 21.03 -16.22 -8.02
N GLU A 197 20.78 -16.11 -6.73
CA GLU A 197 21.20 -17.10 -5.74
C GLU A 197 20.49 -18.43 -6.00
N VAL A 198 21.27 -19.45 -6.37
CA VAL A 198 20.79 -20.82 -6.51
C VAL A 198 20.33 -21.27 -5.12
N PRO A 199 19.11 -21.79 -4.95
CA PRO A 199 18.67 -22.27 -3.65
C PRO A 199 19.65 -23.34 -3.17
N THR A 200 20.37 -23.03 -2.10
CA THR A 200 20.96 -24.09 -1.28
C THR A 200 19.80 -24.92 -0.79
N GLU A 201 19.76 -26.17 -1.24
CA GLU A 201 18.80 -27.18 -0.82
C GLU A 201 18.54 -27.07 0.68
N ILE A 202 17.26 -26.96 1.05
CA ILE A 202 16.83 -26.96 2.45
C ILE A 202 17.42 -28.22 3.08
N GLU A 203 18.27 -28.07 4.09
CA GLU A 203 18.80 -29.18 4.87
C GLU A 203 17.60 -29.94 5.48
N VAL A 204 17.23 -31.04 4.83
CA VAL A 204 16.27 -31.99 5.39
C VAL A 204 17.00 -32.66 6.55
N PRO A 205 16.59 -32.46 7.82
CA PRO A 205 17.18 -33.22 8.90
C PRO A 205 16.94 -34.71 8.61
N PRO A 206 17.95 -35.58 8.79
CA PRO A 206 17.87 -36.98 8.40
C PRO A 206 16.66 -37.64 9.06
N PRO A 207 15.96 -38.55 8.36
CA PRO A 207 14.79 -39.20 8.92
C PRO A 207 15.21 -39.97 10.18
N ALA A 208 14.66 -39.56 11.32
CA ALA A 208 14.74 -40.33 12.55
C ALA A 208 14.26 -41.75 12.26
N GLY A 209 15.03 -42.71 12.77
CA GLY A 209 15.04 -44.11 12.37
C GLY A 209 13.67 -44.75 12.12
N VAL A 210 13.63 -45.49 11.02
CA VAL A 210 12.73 -46.62 10.80
C VAL A 210 12.76 -47.56 12.02
N ALA A 211 11.65 -47.62 12.74
CA ALA A 211 11.26 -48.76 13.55
C ALA A 211 9.91 -49.26 13.03
N ALA A 212 9.92 -50.48 12.50
CA ALA A 212 8.77 -51.20 11.97
C ALA A 212 7.73 -51.54 13.08
N PRO A 213 6.47 -51.86 12.73
CA PRO A 213 5.37 -51.99 13.70
C PRO A 213 5.28 -53.41 14.27
N ALA A 214 4.97 -53.54 15.56
CA ALA A 214 4.51 -54.77 16.18
C ALA A 214 3.27 -54.49 17.05
N GLN A 215 2.27 -55.35 16.89
CA GLN A 215 0.91 -55.24 17.40
C GLN A 215 0.76 -55.67 18.87
N ALA A 216 -0.20 -55.02 19.54
CA ALA A 216 -1.14 -55.47 20.58
C ALA A 216 -0.80 -56.64 21.52
N GLU A 217 -0.86 -56.36 22.84
CA GLU A 217 -1.59 -57.16 23.83
C GLU A 217 -1.89 -56.30 25.10
N ALA A 218 -3.05 -56.54 25.73
CA ALA A 218 -3.55 -55.94 26.99
C ALA A 218 -4.33 -57.04 27.75
N PRO A 219 -4.77 -56.88 29.03
CA PRO A 219 -4.17 -56.27 30.25
C PRO A 219 -4.24 -57.22 31.49
N ALA A 220 -3.62 -56.85 32.62
CA ALA A 220 -3.96 -57.33 33.98
C ALA A 220 -3.53 -56.26 35.01
N GLN A 221 -4.44 -55.51 35.65
CA GLN A 221 -5.09 -55.73 36.96
C GLN A 221 -4.08 -56.03 38.10
N THR A 222 -4.08 -55.49 39.32
CA THR A 222 -4.79 -54.44 40.09
C THR A 222 -4.10 -54.50 41.45
N GLU A 223 -3.57 -53.43 42.04
CA GLU A 223 -3.47 -53.28 43.51
C GLU A 223 -3.44 -51.79 43.90
N ALA A 224 -4.26 -51.43 44.89
CA ALA A 224 -4.27 -50.20 45.70
C ALA A 224 -4.96 -50.57 47.04
N PRO A 225 -4.88 -49.78 48.14
CA PRO A 225 -3.97 -48.70 48.54
C PRO A 225 -3.40 -48.87 49.99
N THR A 226 -2.51 -47.98 50.47
CA THR A 226 -2.37 -47.63 51.91
C THR A 226 -1.88 -46.18 52.07
N GLN A 227 -2.32 -45.54 53.17
CA GLN A 227 -2.55 -44.12 53.40
C GLN A 227 -1.34 -43.21 53.72
N ALA A 228 -1.56 -41.94 53.37
CA ALA A 228 -1.34 -40.66 54.09
C ALA A 228 -0.23 -40.53 55.15
N GLU A 229 0.71 -39.63 54.87
CA GLU A 229 1.39 -38.78 55.85
C GLU A 229 1.41 -37.34 55.28
N ALA A 230 0.97 -36.36 56.08
CA ALA A 230 0.99 -34.94 55.75
C ALA A 230 2.24 -34.26 56.35
N PRO A 231 2.78 -33.19 55.73
CA PRO A 231 3.53 -32.21 56.48
C PRO A 231 2.93 -30.80 56.37
N THR A 232 2.49 -30.32 57.53
CA THR A 232 2.60 -28.98 58.12
C THR A 232 3.15 -27.83 57.26
N GLN A 233 2.28 -26.80 57.13
CA GLN A 233 2.52 -25.34 57.16
C GLN A 233 3.96 -24.83 56.98
N HIS A 234 4.20 -24.02 55.95
CA HIS A 234 5.16 -22.92 56.03
C HIS A 234 4.66 -21.69 55.25
N GLU A 235 4.93 -20.54 55.87
CA GLU A 235 4.41 -19.20 55.64
C GLU A 235 4.51 -18.65 54.21
N ALA A 236 3.53 -17.81 53.86
CA ALA A 236 3.56 -16.92 52.71
C ALA A 236 4.55 -15.76 52.93
N PRO A 237 5.43 -15.43 51.96
CA PRO A 237 6.11 -14.15 51.96
C PRO A 237 5.30 -13.11 51.17
N THR A 238 5.30 -11.93 51.78
CA THR A 238 4.55 -10.71 51.53
C THR A 238 4.68 -10.14 50.11
N GLN A 239 3.58 -9.50 49.69
CA GLN A 239 3.40 -8.61 48.55
C GLN A 239 4.63 -7.75 48.22
N HIS A 240 5.10 -7.80 46.96
CA HIS A 240 6.00 -6.78 46.44
C HIS A 240 5.18 -5.67 45.77
N GLU A 241 5.47 -4.44 46.19
CA GLU A 241 4.79 -3.20 45.88
C GLU A 241 4.56 -2.93 44.37
N ALA A 242 3.40 -2.35 44.08
CA ALA A 242 3.06 -1.76 42.79
C ALA A 242 3.99 -0.56 42.48
N PRO A 243 4.45 -0.39 41.23
CA PRO A 243 5.18 0.81 40.86
C PRO A 243 4.26 2.03 40.92
N THR A 244 4.68 3.00 41.71
CA THR A 244 4.05 4.29 41.94
C THR A 244 3.84 5.07 40.64
N GLN A 245 2.64 5.63 40.51
CA GLN A 245 2.23 6.56 39.47
C GLN A 245 3.20 7.75 39.38
N HIS A 246 3.77 8.00 38.20
CA HIS A 246 4.49 9.23 37.95
C HIS A 246 3.48 10.36 37.68
N GLU A 247 3.71 11.48 38.36
CA GLU A 247 2.88 12.68 38.43
C GLU A 247 2.34 13.20 37.09
N ALA A 248 1.08 13.65 37.15
CA ALA A 248 0.49 14.56 36.17
C ALA A 248 1.19 15.93 36.23
N PRO A 249 1.45 16.61 35.10
CA PRO A 249 1.82 18.01 35.16
C PRO A 249 0.59 18.84 35.56
N THR A 250 0.68 19.41 36.76
CA THR A 250 -0.28 20.39 37.28
C THR A 250 -0.22 21.67 36.45
N GLN A 251 -1.39 22.27 36.33
CA GLN A 251 -1.73 23.44 35.53
C GLN A 251 -0.94 24.68 35.92
N HIS A 252 -0.58 25.47 34.91
CA HIS A 252 -0.39 26.91 35.03
C HIS A 252 -1.51 27.62 34.26
N GLU A 253 -2.60 27.97 34.95
CA GLU A 253 -3.27 29.26 34.75
C GLU A 253 -2.46 30.30 35.56
N VAL A 254 -2.31 31.59 35.26
CA VAL A 254 -3.16 32.59 34.60
C VAL A 254 -2.22 33.69 34.05
N SER A 255 -2.53 34.26 32.88
CA SER A 255 -2.45 35.72 32.67
C SER A 255 -3.41 36.10 31.56
N THR A 256 -4.63 36.45 31.98
CA THR A 256 -5.54 37.32 31.24
C THR A 256 -4.83 38.63 30.94
N GLN A 257 -4.85 39.10 29.69
CA GLN A 257 -5.16 40.48 29.29
C GLN A 257 -4.79 40.69 27.80
N HIS A 258 -5.68 41.41 27.09
CA HIS A 258 -5.54 42.02 25.76
C HIS A 258 -5.63 41.08 24.55
N GLU A 259 -6.35 41.38 23.48
CA GLU A 259 -7.44 42.31 23.17
C GLU A 259 -7.89 41.82 21.78
N VAL A 260 -9.19 41.87 21.49
CA VAL A 260 -9.72 41.54 20.17
C VAL A 260 -9.28 42.64 19.19
N PRO A 261 -8.64 42.35 18.05
CA PRO A 261 -8.68 43.30 16.96
C PRO A 261 -10.00 43.07 16.21
N THR A 262 -11.03 43.81 16.64
CA THR A 262 -12.13 44.20 15.76
C THR A 262 -11.66 45.46 15.05
N HIS A 263 -11.38 45.36 13.75
CA HIS A 263 -11.50 46.40 12.73
C HIS A 263 -11.41 45.64 11.39
N GLU A 264 -12.47 45.61 10.57
CA GLU A 264 -12.70 46.61 9.49
C GLU A 264 -11.40 46.85 8.70
N GLU A 265 -11.27 46.46 7.43
CA GLU A 265 -12.14 46.86 6.33
C GLU A 265 -12.23 45.82 5.21
N VAL A 266 -13.43 45.74 4.62
CA VAL A 266 -13.64 45.25 3.26
C VAL A 266 -13.03 46.29 2.31
N PRO A 267 -12.08 45.95 1.42
CA PRO A 267 -11.80 46.82 0.30
C PRO A 267 -12.99 46.72 -0.66
N THR A 268 -13.94 47.64 -0.50
CA THR A 268 -14.92 47.95 -1.54
C THR A 268 -14.12 48.62 -2.64
N HIS A 269 -13.74 47.86 -3.66
CA HIS A 269 -13.10 48.46 -4.81
C HIS A 269 -14.14 49.24 -5.60
N ASP A 270 -13.82 50.51 -5.77
CA ASP A 270 -14.52 51.55 -6.50
C ASP A 270 -14.97 51.15 -7.91
N GLU A 271 -16.11 51.75 -8.26
CA GLU A 271 -16.61 52.15 -9.57
C GLU A 271 -16.28 51.26 -10.78
N VAL A 272 -17.36 50.71 -11.35
CA VAL A 272 -17.44 50.43 -12.78
C VAL A 272 -17.37 51.79 -13.50
N PRO A 273 -16.34 52.07 -14.33
CA PRO A 273 -16.41 53.21 -15.21
C PRO A 273 -17.47 52.90 -16.27
N THR A 274 -18.57 53.65 -16.23
CA THR A 274 -19.48 53.77 -17.35
C THR A 274 -18.70 54.45 -18.46
N HIS A 275 -18.29 53.71 -19.50
CA HIS A 275 -17.76 54.33 -20.71
C HIS A 275 -18.79 54.30 -21.82
N ASP A 276 -19.04 55.51 -22.27
CA ASP A 276 -19.80 56.00 -23.39
C ASP A 276 -19.66 55.24 -24.71
N GLU A 277 -20.79 55.32 -25.44
CA GLU A 277 -20.95 55.43 -26.88
C GLU A 277 -20.36 54.35 -27.79
N VAL A 278 -21.27 53.56 -28.37
CA VAL A 278 -21.05 52.87 -29.64
C VAL A 278 -21.14 53.91 -30.75
N PRO A 279 -20.08 54.13 -31.57
CA PRO A 279 -20.18 55.02 -32.72
C PRO A 279 -21.02 54.36 -33.82
N THR A 280 -22.03 55.10 -34.26
CA THR A 280 -22.81 54.79 -35.47
C THR A 280 -21.95 55.01 -36.71
N HIS A 281 -21.75 53.95 -37.51
CA HIS A 281 -21.42 54.05 -38.95
C HIS A 281 -22.00 52.80 -39.62
N ALA A 282 -23.06 52.92 -40.41
CA ALA A 282 -23.13 53.44 -41.79
C ALA A 282 -23.06 52.29 -42.82
N GLU A 283 -24.23 52.08 -43.44
CA GLU A 283 -24.54 51.55 -44.77
C GLU A 283 -23.67 50.50 -45.47
N ALA A 284 -24.33 49.41 -45.88
CA ALA A 284 -23.98 48.67 -47.09
C ALA A 284 -25.15 48.76 -48.08
N PRO A 285 -24.89 48.98 -49.39
CA PRO A 285 -25.91 49.30 -50.36
C PRO A 285 -26.69 48.07 -50.83
N VAL A 286 -27.99 48.29 -51.07
CA VAL A 286 -28.89 47.37 -51.77
C VAL A 286 -28.55 47.40 -53.26
N GLY A 287 -28.11 46.27 -53.81
CA GLY A 287 -28.03 46.04 -55.25
C GLY A 287 -29.09 45.03 -55.68
N THR A 288 -30.19 45.52 -56.25
CA THR A 288 -31.25 44.72 -56.87
C THR A 288 -30.85 44.27 -58.28
N ALA A 289 -31.31 43.07 -58.62
CA ALA A 289 -31.31 42.52 -59.97
C ALA A 289 -32.22 43.30 -60.93
N ALA A 290 -31.75 43.49 -62.15
CA ALA A 290 -32.47 43.34 -63.42
C ALA A 290 -31.46 43.35 -64.57
#